data_AF-A0A973CPX1-F1
#
_entry.id   AF-A0A973CPX1-F1
#
_cell.length_a   1.000
_cell.length_b   1.000
_cell.length_c   1.000
_cell.angle_alpha   90.00
_cell.angle_beta   90.00
_cell.angle_gamma   90.00
#
_symmetry.space_group_name_H-M   'P 1'
#
loop_
_entity.id
_entity.type
_entity.pdbx_description
1 polymer ?
#
loop_
_entity_poly.entity_id
_entity_poly.type
_entity_poly.pdbx_seq_one_letter_code
_entity_poly.pdbx_strand_id
1 'polypeptide(L)'
;MAVELNPQQAQDKMEKQQRQVDILSQRIQMLESENGKLIDLLERHDIDAGIPQHKHMELPPPVTEAIDDTSEAFALLAGPELRMLEELFKEDIFVLERSETQVDVGHWLNKGTLWIAATDTEMSVFAAGKKPHIEKAPFELIKKSFYNHITGELVLAPASGLTQNKVKLAPAVAEQLLAQIYQ
;
A
#
# COMPACT_ATOMS: atom_id res chain seq x y z
N MET A 1 -18.29 18.07 33.66
CA MET A 1 -18.03 17.12 34.76
C MET A 1 -17.11 16.04 34.24
N ALA A 2 -15.82 16.08 34.57
CA ALA A 2 -14.90 14.99 34.27
C ALA A 2 -15.16 13.86 35.28
N VAL A 3 -15.48 12.66 34.79
CA VAL A 3 -15.57 11.47 35.62
C VAL A 3 -14.14 11.05 35.91
N GLU A 4 -13.63 11.38 37.11
CA GLU A 4 -12.36 10.83 37.59
C GLU A 4 -12.52 9.31 37.71
N LEU A 5 -11.87 8.59 36.80
CA LEU A 5 -11.79 7.13 36.85
C LEU A 5 -11.11 6.73 38.16
N ASN A 6 -11.79 5.91 38.94
CA ASN A 6 -11.25 5.33 40.17
C ASN A 6 -9.91 4.63 39.84
N PRO A 7 -8.81 4.91 40.56
CA PRO A 7 -7.49 4.29 40.32
C PRO A 7 -7.54 2.76 40.18
N GLN A 8 -8.42 2.11 40.94
CA GLN A 8 -8.61 0.65 40.86
C GLN A 8 -9.16 0.21 39.50
N GLN A 9 -10.10 0.95 38.92
CA GLN A 9 -10.67 0.65 37.61
C GLN A 9 -9.66 0.88 36.48
N ALA A 10 -8.77 1.86 36.62
CA ALA A 10 -7.68 2.08 35.67
C ALA A 10 -6.68 0.92 35.68
N GLN A 11 -6.33 0.42 36.88
CA GLN A 11 -5.41 -0.70 37.05
C GLN A 11 -5.99 -2.02 36.49
N ASP A 12 -7.25 -2.34 36.81
CA ASP A 12 -7.92 -3.53 36.30
C ASP A 12 -8.04 -3.51 34.76
N LYS A 13 -8.25 -2.32 34.18
CA LYS A 13 -8.29 -2.14 32.72
C LYS A 13 -6.92 -2.35 32.09
N MET A 14 -5.87 -1.82 32.70
CA MET A 14 -4.49 -1.99 32.23
C MET A 14 -4.05 -3.46 32.27
N GLU A 15 -4.38 -4.19 33.35
CA GLU A 15 -4.08 -5.62 33.45
C GLU A 15 -4.82 -6.45 32.38
N LYS A 16 -6.08 -6.13 32.09
CA LYS A 16 -6.83 -6.78 31.00
C LYS A 16 -6.21 -6.52 29.63
N GLN A 17 -5.79 -5.28 29.37
CA GLN A 17 -5.12 -4.93 28.13
C GLN A 17 -3.77 -5.65 27.99
N GLN A 18 -2.99 -5.71 29.07
CA GLN A 18 -1.71 -6.43 29.06
C GLN A 18 -1.92 -7.92 28.75
N ARG A 19 -2.88 -8.58 29.40
CA ARG A 19 -3.21 -9.98 29.10
C ARG A 19 -3.63 -10.20 27.65
N GLN A 20 -4.38 -9.26 27.06
CA GLN A 20 -4.74 -9.33 25.64
C GLN A 20 -3.52 -9.21 24.73
N VAL A 21 -2.62 -8.28 25.02
CA VAL A 21 -1.36 -8.11 24.28
C VAL A 21 -0.51 -9.38 24.36
N ASP A 22 -0.41 -9.99 25.54
CA ASP A 22 0.37 -11.20 25.75
C ASP A 22 -0.20 -12.38 24.95
N ILE A 23 -1.52 -12.57 24.95
CA ILE A 23 -2.20 -13.62 24.16
C ILE A 23 -1.99 -13.42 22.67
N LEU A 24 -2.13 -12.18 22.18
CA LEU A 24 -1.92 -11.88 20.76
C LEU A 24 -0.46 -12.10 20.35
N SER A 25 0.48 -11.71 21.20
CA SER A 25 1.92 -11.91 20.95
C SER A 25 2.28 -13.40 20.87
N GLN A 26 1.75 -14.22 21.79
CA GLN A 26 1.93 -15.67 21.74
C GLN A 26 1.34 -16.29 20.46
N ARG A 27 0.17 -15.80 20.04
CA ARG A 27 -0.49 -16.29 18.82
C ARG A 27 0.28 -15.90 17.55
N ILE A 28 0.84 -14.71 17.51
CA ILE A 28 1.72 -14.27 16.41
C ILE A 28 2.94 -15.20 16.32
N GLN A 29 3.64 -15.45 17.43
CA GLN A 29 4.80 -16.35 17.45
C GLN A 29 4.46 -17.77 17.00
N MET A 30 3.30 -18.30 17.42
CA MET A 30 2.83 -19.61 16.98
C MET A 30 2.59 -19.66 15.47
N LEU A 31 1.89 -18.66 14.93
CA LEU A 31 1.61 -18.56 13.49
C LEU A 31 2.90 -18.40 12.68
N GLU A 32 3.86 -17.61 13.15
CA GLU A 32 5.17 -17.45 12.52
C GLU A 32 5.93 -18.78 12.48
N SER A 33 5.90 -19.57 13.56
CA SER A 33 6.53 -20.90 13.60
C SER A 33 5.84 -21.90 12.67
N GLU A 34 4.51 -21.92 12.62
CA GLU A 34 3.75 -22.79 11.72
C GLU A 34 3.99 -22.44 10.25
N ASN A 35 4.01 -21.14 9.93
CA ASN A 35 4.35 -20.65 8.60
C ASN A 35 5.77 -21.08 8.22
N GLY A 36 6.76 -20.95 9.12
CA GLY A 36 8.12 -21.45 8.90
C GLY A 36 8.16 -22.93 8.51
N LYS A 37 7.42 -23.78 9.25
CA LYS A 37 7.35 -25.22 8.96
C LYS A 37 6.67 -25.53 7.62
N LEU A 38 5.66 -24.75 7.25
CA LEU A 38 4.97 -24.89 5.97
C LEU A 38 5.91 -24.55 4.81
N ILE A 39 6.72 -23.50 4.94
CA ILE A 39 7.74 -23.11 3.96
C ILE A 39 8.73 -24.26 3.77
N ASP A 40 9.32 -24.74 4.87
CA ASP A 40 10.29 -25.85 4.82
C ASP A 40 9.70 -27.10 4.14
N LEU A 41 8.42 -27.37 4.38
CA LEU A 41 7.73 -28.52 3.79
C LEU A 41 7.52 -28.33 2.29
N LEU A 42 7.11 -27.13 1.86
CA LEU A 42 6.89 -26.80 0.46
C LEU A 42 8.23 -26.85 -0.33
N GLU A 43 9.31 -26.31 0.24
CA GLU A 43 10.65 -26.38 -0.34
C GLU A 43 11.13 -27.83 -0.52
N ARG A 44 10.90 -28.71 0.46
CA ARG A 44 11.27 -30.15 0.34
C ARG A 44 10.53 -30.87 -0.77
N HIS A 45 9.37 -30.37 -1.18
CA HIS A 45 8.56 -30.98 -2.24
C HIS A 45 8.74 -30.29 -3.60
N ASP A 46 9.72 -29.38 -3.75
CA ASP A 46 9.91 -28.56 -4.95
C ASP A 46 8.64 -27.76 -5.32
N ILE A 47 7.76 -27.52 -4.34
CA ILE A 47 6.57 -26.71 -4.50
C ILE A 47 6.97 -25.29 -4.14
N ASP A 48 6.99 -24.41 -5.14
CA ASP A 48 7.20 -22.99 -4.92
C ASP A 48 6.06 -22.46 -4.03
N ALA A 49 6.37 -22.19 -2.76
CA ALA A 49 5.41 -21.81 -1.73
C ALA A 49 4.70 -20.48 -2.03
N GLY A 50 5.12 -19.75 -3.07
CA GLY A 50 4.53 -18.47 -3.43
C GLY A 50 4.72 -17.42 -2.35
N ILE A 51 5.59 -17.67 -1.35
CA ILE A 51 6.18 -16.56 -0.61
C ILE A 51 7.00 -15.82 -1.65
N PRO A 52 6.72 -14.53 -1.88
CA PRO A 52 7.57 -13.72 -2.72
C PRO A 52 8.89 -13.53 -1.98
N GLN A 53 9.73 -14.57 -1.98
CA GLN A 53 11.16 -14.35 -2.03
C GLN A 53 11.35 -13.46 -3.24
N HIS A 54 12.07 -12.35 -3.09
CA HIS A 54 12.49 -11.48 -4.18
C HIS A 54 13.32 -12.33 -5.16
N LYS A 55 12.67 -13.17 -5.94
CA LYS A 55 13.25 -14.20 -6.78
C LYS A 55 13.76 -13.49 -8.01
N HIS A 56 14.88 -12.78 -7.85
CA HIS A 56 15.65 -12.08 -8.88
C HIS A 56 14.79 -11.63 -10.07
N MET A 57 13.70 -10.90 -9.80
CA MET A 57 13.07 -10.16 -10.86
C MET A 57 14.00 -8.99 -11.09
N GLU A 58 14.70 -8.98 -12.22
CA GLU A 58 15.45 -7.82 -12.66
C GLU A 58 14.43 -6.71 -12.91
N LEU A 59 14.20 -5.90 -11.87
CA LEU A 59 13.36 -4.72 -11.99
C LEU A 59 14.00 -3.76 -12.98
N PRO A 60 13.19 -3.00 -13.75
CA PRO A 60 13.73 -1.93 -14.55
C PRO A 60 14.48 -0.93 -13.66
N PRO A 61 15.40 -0.14 -14.22
CA PRO A 61 15.97 0.96 -13.46
C PRO A 61 14.83 1.90 -13.02
N PRO A 62 14.94 2.46 -11.80
CA PRO A 62 14.02 3.51 -11.35
C PRO A 62 14.04 4.71 -12.31
N VAL A 63 12.87 5.30 -12.56
CA VAL A 63 12.75 6.51 -13.37
C VAL A 63 13.36 7.67 -12.59
N THR A 64 14.28 8.40 -13.24
CA THR A 64 15.01 9.52 -12.63
C THR A 64 14.66 10.87 -13.26
N GLU A 65 13.82 10.85 -14.30
CA GLU A 65 13.30 12.05 -14.94
C GLU A 65 11.84 12.25 -14.55
N ALA A 66 11.50 13.46 -14.15
CA ALA A 66 10.13 13.83 -13.83
C ALA A 66 9.25 13.75 -15.09
N ILE A 67 8.00 13.34 -14.89
CA ILE A 67 6.98 13.34 -15.93
C ILE A 67 6.60 14.78 -16.24
N ASP A 68 6.60 15.11 -17.53
CA ASP A 68 6.13 16.40 -18.02
C ASP A 68 4.59 16.51 -17.94
N ASP A 69 4.11 17.74 -17.71
CA ASP A 69 2.67 18.03 -17.60
C ASP A 69 1.91 17.81 -18.93
N THR A 70 2.65 17.73 -20.04
CA THR A 70 2.12 17.40 -21.37
C THR A 70 2.03 15.90 -21.67
N SER A 71 2.48 15.04 -20.75
CA SER A 71 2.48 13.59 -20.95
C SER A 71 1.08 12.99 -21.05
N GLU A 72 0.99 11.80 -21.67
CA GLU A 72 -0.27 11.07 -21.82
C GLU A 72 -0.95 10.78 -20.47
N ALA A 73 -0.17 10.54 -19.41
CA ALA A 73 -0.69 10.32 -18.06
C ALA A 73 -1.50 11.51 -17.54
N PHE A 74 -0.98 12.73 -17.72
CA PHE A 74 -1.69 13.96 -17.36
C PHE A 74 -2.92 14.19 -18.25
N ALA A 75 -2.83 13.88 -19.54
CA ALA A 75 -3.95 14.00 -20.47
C ALA A 75 -5.15 13.09 -20.13
N LEU A 76 -4.90 11.99 -19.40
CA LEU A 76 -5.93 11.06 -18.94
C LEU A 76 -6.64 11.51 -17.64
N LEU A 77 -6.10 12.51 -16.93
CA LEU A 77 -6.75 13.06 -15.74
C LEU A 77 -7.98 13.87 -16.14
N ALA A 78 -9.10 13.62 -15.48
CA ALA A 78 -10.24 14.54 -15.56
C ALA A 78 -9.99 15.76 -14.64
N GLY A 79 -10.75 16.82 -14.85
CA GLY A 79 -10.55 18.10 -14.16
C GLY A 79 -10.49 18.02 -12.63
N PRO A 80 -11.35 17.23 -11.95
CA PRO A 80 -11.25 17.02 -10.51
C PRO A 80 -9.94 16.35 -10.06
N GLU A 81 -9.49 15.33 -10.79
CA GLU A 81 -8.25 14.60 -10.51
C GLU A 81 -7.02 15.48 -10.72
N LEU A 82 -7.01 16.31 -11.77
CA LEU A 82 -5.92 17.25 -12.03
C LEU A 82 -5.78 18.27 -10.88
N ARG A 83 -6.89 18.84 -10.42
CA ARG A 83 -6.87 19.77 -9.26
C ARG A 83 -6.35 19.10 -7.99
N MET A 84 -6.77 17.85 -7.75
CA MET A 84 -6.24 17.10 -6.62
C MET A 84 -4.74 16.88 -6.75
N LEU A 85 -4.26 16.53 -7.95
CA LEU A 85 -2.83 16.35 -8.20
C LEU A 85 -2.05 17.64 -7.90
N GLU A 86 -2.51 18.79 -8.43
CA GLU A 86 -1.91 20.11 -8.19
C GLU A 86 -1.91 20.52 -6.71
N GLU A 87 -2.93 20.10 -5.94
CA GLU A 87 -3.00 20.37 -4.50
C GLU A 87 -2.11 19.43 -3.67
N LEU A 88 -1.96 18.17 -4.10
CA LEU A 88 -1.27 17.11 -3.37
C LEU A 88 0.24 17.09 -3.59
N PHE A 89 0.68 17.53 -4.78
CA PHE A 89 2.06 17.44 -5.21
C PHE A 89 2.59 18.84 -5.50
N LYS A 90 3.62 19.21 -4.74
CA LYS A 90 4.46 20.40 -5.00
C LYS A 90 5.85 20.01 -5.50
N GLU A 91 6.07 18.71 -5.63
CA GLU A 91 7.32 18.06 -5.96
C GLU A 91 7.18 17.38 -7.32
N ASP A 92 8.31 17.04 -7.90
CA ASP A 92 8.38 16.35 -9.17
C ASP A 92 7.76 14.95 -9.06
N ILE A 93 6.93 14.60 -10.04
CA ILE A 93 6.27 13.30 -10.12
C ILE A 93 7.02 12.45 -11.15
N PHE A 94 7.51 11.29 -10.75
CA PHE A 94 8.28 10.37 -11.60
C PHE A 94 7.42 9.25 -12.20
N VAL A 95 6.31 8.91 -11.54
CA VAL A 95 5.32 7.94 -12.04
C VAL A 95 3.94 8.51 -11.79
N LEU A 96 3.06 8.50 -12.80
CA LEU A 96 1.66 8.85 -12.68
C LEU A 96 0.84 7.86 -13.52
N GLU A 97 0.05 7.04 -12.86
CA GLU A 97 -0.59 5.91 -13.51
C GLU A 97 -2.03 5.72 -13.06
N ARG A 98 -2.89 5.44 -14.04
CA ARG A 98 -4.29 5.13 -13.82
C ARG A 98 -4.43 3.65 -13.52
N SER A 99 -4.97 3.30 -12.36
CA SER A 99 -5.22 1.90 -12.03
C SER A 99 -6.56 1.38 -12.56
N GLU A 100 -6.73 0.07 -12.55
CA GLU A 100 -8.04 -0.57 -12.75
C GLU A 100 -8.86 -0.64 -11.45
N THR A 101 -8.29 -0.25 -10.31
CA THR A 101 -8.95 -0.30 -9.00
C THR A 101 -9.97 0.83 -8.86
N GLN A 102 -11.12 0.50 -8.28
CA GLN A 102 -12.23 1.42 -8.04
C GLN A 102 -12.53 1.53 -6.54
N VAL A 103 -12.62 2.75 -6.01
CA VAL A 103 -12.86 3.03 -4.59
C VAL A 103 -14.13 3.84 -4.37
N ASP A 104 -14.73 3.73 -3.18
CA ASP A 104 -15.89 4.56 -2.82
C ASP A 104 -15.44 6.00 -2.55
N VAL A 105 -15.91 6.91 -3.39
CA VAL A 105 -15.64 8.36 -3.31
C VAL A 105 -16.92 9.15 -2.98
N GLY A 106 -17.87 8.52 -2.29
CA GLY A 106 -19.11 9.16 -1.84
C GLY A 106 -20.23 9.23 -2.89
N HIS A 107 -20.13 8.41 -3.93
CA HIS A 107 -21.12 8.28 -4.99
C HIS A 107 -21.72 6.87 -4.98
N TRP A 108 -23.04 6.77 -4.81
CA TRP A 108 -23.72 5.47 -4.67
C TRP A 108 -23.77 4.65 -5.97
N LEU A 109 -23.71 5.30 -7.14
CA LEU A 109 -23.74 4.63 -8.45
C LEU A 109 -22.38 4.54 -9.15
N ASN A 110 -21.45 5.44 -8.84
CA ASN A 110 -20.19 5.56 -9.57
C ASN A 110 -19.03 5.51 -8.57
N LYS A 111 -18.15 4.53 -8.69
CA LYS A 111 -16.90 4.50 -7.94
C LYS A 111 -15.87 5.43 -8.59
N GLY A 112 -14.92 5.89 -7.80
CA GLY A 112 -13.78 6.67 -8.29
C GLY A 112 -12.68 5.71 -8.75
N THR A 113 -12.05 6.03 -9.88
CA THR A 113 -10.86 5.29 -10.32
C THR A 113 -9.67 5.72 -9.48
N LEU A 114 -8.93 4.76 -8.94
CA LEU A 114 -7.73 5.04 -8.17
C LEU A 114 -6.56 5.34 -9.12
N TRP A 115 -5.84 6.40 -8.83
CA TRP A 115 -4.61 6.80 -9.45
C TRP A 115 -3.45 6.57 -8.49
N ILE A 116 -2.28 6.27 -9.05
CA ILE A 116 -1.03 6.20 -8.31
C ILE A 116 -0.13 7.31 -8.82
N ALA A 117 0.49 8.04 -7.91
CA ALA A 117 1.58 8.93 -8.22
C ALA A 117 2.78 8.64 -7.31
N ALA A 118 3.99 8.68 -7.85
CA ALA A 118 5.22 8.46 -7.12
C ALA A 118 6.15 9.68 -7.32
N THR A 119 6.67 10.17 -6.20
CA THR A 119 7.72 11.20 -6.12
C THR A 119 9.08 10.51 -5.96
N ASP A 120 10.11 11.26 -5.55
CA ASP A 120 11.43 10.72 -5.22
C ASP A 120 11.46 9.88 -3.93
N THR A 121 10.52 10.11 -3.01
CA THR A 121 10.58 9.56 -1.64
C THR A 121 9.29 8.92 -1.17
N GLU A 122 8.15 9.29 -1.76
CA GLU A 122 6.84 8.77 -1.38
C GLU A 122 5.97 8.40 -2.57
N MET A 123 5.03 7.49 -2.31
CA MET A 123 3.93 7.18 -3.19
C MET A 123 2.64 7.74 -2.60
N SER A 124 1.74 8.22 -3.45
CA SER A 124 0.36 8.47 -3.09
C SER A 124 -0.59 7.67 -3.98
N VAL A 125 -1.73 7.30 -3.40
CA VAL A 125 -2.88 6.80 -4.15
C VAL A 125 -4.06 7.73 -3.93
N PHE A 126 -4.76 8.09 -5.00
CA PHE A 126 -5.83 9.08 -4.91
C PHE A 126 -6.97 8.81 -5.90
N ALA A 127 -8.17 9.24 -5.56
CA ALA A 127 -9.34 9.19 -6.44
C ALA A 127 -10.25 10.39 -6.16
N ALA A 128 -10.68 11.07 -7.22
CA ALA A 128 -11.59 12.20 -7.10
C ALA A 128 -13.04 11.76 -6.91
N GLY A 129 -13.82 12.59 -6.21
CA GLY A 129 -15.25 12.44 -6.04
C GLY A 129 -15.79 13.32 -4.92
N LYS A 130 -17.04 13.10 -4.50
CA LYS A 130 -17.67 13.89 -3.41
C LYS A 130 -16.94 13.74 -2.07
N LYS A 131 -16.38 12.57 -1.83
CA LYS A 131 -15.48 12.25 -0.71
C LYS A 131 -14.18 11.75 -1.33
N PRO A 132 -13.23 12.64 -1.67
CA PRO A 132 -11.99 12.24 -2.28
C PRO A 132 -11.25 11.20 -1.43
N HIS A 133 -10.65 10.23 -2.09
CA HIS A 133 -9.77 9.26 -1.45
C HIS A 133 -8.34 9.72 -1.69
N ILE A 134 -7.55 9.86 -0.63
CA ILE A 134 -6.14 10.26 -0.70
C ILE A 134 -5.40 9.51 0.40
N GLU A 135 -4.37 8.80 0.01
CA GLU A 135 -3.48 8.08 0.92
C GLU A 135 -2.03 8.25 0.46
N LYS A 136 -1.12 8.35 1.42
CA LYS A 136 0.32 8.55 1.17
C LYS A 136 1.14 7.57 1.98
N ALA A 137 2.25 7.12 1.40
CA ALA A 137 3.22 6.28 2.07
C ALA A 137 4.64 6.57 1.59
N PRO A 138 5.57 6.92 2.51
CA PRO A 138 7.00 6.93 2.21
C PRO A 138 7.47 5.55 1.75
N PHE A 139 8.37 5.50 0.77
CA PHE A 139 8.90 4.23 0.24
C PHE A 139 9.50 3.34 1.32
N GLU A 140 10.19 3.93 2.30
CA GLU A 140 10.78 3.23 3.45
C GLU A 140 9.78 2.37 4.23
N LEU A 141 8.50 2.77 4.30
CA LEU A 141 7.46 2.02 5.01
C LEU A 141 6.85 0.92 4.15
N ILE A 142 7.05 0.97 2.83
CA ILE A 142 6.45 0.04 1.87
C ILE A 142 7.49 -0.81 1.11
N LYS A 143 8.73 -0.91 1.60
CA LYS A 143 9.80 -1.76 1.00
C LYS A 143 9.49 -3.26 0.90
N LYS A 144 8.49 -3.75 1.63
CA LYS A 144 8.02 -5.16 1.54
C LYS A 144 6.89 -5.36 0.54
N SER A 145 6.57 -4.35 -0.28
CA SER A 145 5.56 -4.45 -1.33
C SER A 145 6.04 -5.41 -2.42
N PHE A 146 5.11 -6.05 -3.14
CA PHE A 146 5.42 -6.95 -4.24
C PHE A 146 4.31 -6.94 -5.29
N TYR A 147 4.59 -7.41 -6.50
CA TYR A 147 3.59 -7.57 -7.54
C TYR A 147 3.13 -9.03 -7.59
N ASN A 148 1.82 -9.24 -7.55
CA ASN A 148 1.22 -10.54 -7.72
C ASN A 148 0.81 -10.75 -9.17
N HIS A 149 1.64 -11.47 -9.94
CA HIS A 149 1.38 -11.77 -11.35
C HIS A 149 0.12 -12.62 -11.59
N ILE A 150 -0.38 -13.32 -10.56
CA ILE A 150 -1.59 -14.15 -10.67
C ILE A 150 -2.83 -13.24 -10.62
N THR A 151 -2.86 -12.24 -9.73
CA THR A 151 -4.02 -11.34 -9.59
C THR A 151 -3.91 -10.06 -10.42
N GLY A 152 -2.70 -9.74 -10.90
CA GLY A 152 -2.41 -8.47 -11.58
C GLY A 152 -2.38 -7.29 -10.62
N GLU A 153 -2.13 -7.52 -9.33
CA GLU A 153 -2.18 -6.49 -8.29
C GLU A 153 -0.79 -6.19 -7.74
N LEU A 154 -0.47 -4.91 -7.62
CA LEU A 154 0.58 -4.42 -6.73
C LEU A 154 0.06 -4.49 -5.30
N VAL A 155 0.68 -5.34 -4.48
CA VAL A 155 0.36 -5.52 -3.06
C VAL A 155 1.35 -4.69 -2.25
N LEU A 156 0.84 -3.66 -1.60
CA LEU A 156 1.62 -2.75 -0.78
C LEU A 156 1.82 -3.31 0.62
N ALA A 157 3.02 -3.13 1.18
CA ALA A 157 3.23 -3.44 2.58
C ALA A 157 2.32 -2.55 3.47
N PRO A 158 1.82 -3.07 4.60
CA PRO A 158 1.00 -2.28 5.50
C PRO A 158 1.77 -1.05 6.02
N ALA A 159 1.21 0.13 5.82
CA ALA A 159 1.70 1.40 6.38
C ALA A 159 0.52 2.14 7.03
N SER A 160 0.76 2.89 8.11
CA SER A 160 -0.29 3.58 8.87
C SER A 160 -1.11 4.59 8.05
N GLY A 161 -0.59 5.03 6.90
CA GLY A 161 -1.26 5.92 5.96
C GLY A 161 -2.02 5.23 4.82
N LEU A 162 -1.98 3.90 4.72
CA LEU A 162 -2.60 3.13 3.63
C LEU A 162 -3.72 2.23 4.15
N THR A 163 -4.95 2.48 3.73
CA THR A 163 -6.04 1.51 3.86
C THR A 163 -6.18 0.69 2.58
N GLN A 164 -5.78 1.23 1.43
CA GLN A 164 -5.73 0.52 0.16
C GLN A 164 -4.35 -0.14 -0.02
N ASN A 165 -4.25 -1.42 0.32
CA ASN A 165 -2.99 -2.18 0.21
C ASN A 165 -2.86 -3.03 -1.05
N LYS A 166 -3.82 -2.93 -1.98
CA LYS A 166 -3.80 -3.65 -3.26
C LYS A 166 -4.28 -2.75 -4.38
N VAL A 167 -3.50 -2.64 -5.45
CA VAL A 167 -3.89 -1.84 -6.61
C VAL A 167 -3.66 -2.64 -7.88
N LYS A 168 -4.69 -2.73 -8.72
CA LYS A 168 -4.64 -3.49 -9.96
C LYS A 168 -3.98 -2.65 -11.05
N LEU A 169 -2.86 -3.13 -11.58
CA LEU A 169 -1.99 -2.42 -12.51
C LEU A 169 -1.47 -3.35 -13.60
N ALA A 170 -1.12 -2.76 -14.74
CA ALA A 170 -0.36 -3.45 -15.76
C ALA A 170 1.00 -3.91 -15.17
N PRO A 171 1.51 -5.10 -15.56
CA PRO A 171 2.76 -5.63 -15.02
C PRO A 171 3.94 -4.66 -15.12
N ALA A 172 4.17 -4.07 -16.30
CA ALA A 172 5.26 -3.14 -16.53
C ALA A 172 5.22 -1.91 -15.59
N VAL A 173 4.01 -1.39 -15.32
CA VAL A 173 3.79 -0.27 -14.41
C VAL A 173 4.09 -0.68 -12.96
N ALA A 174 3.61 -1.85 -12.54
CA ALA A 174 3.85 -2.34 -11.19
C ALA A 174 5.34 -2.63 -10.94
N GLU A 175 6.04 -3.20 -11.92
CA GLU A 175 7.48 -3.44 -11.87
C GLU A 175 8.26 -2.12 -11.78
N GLN A 176 7.87 -1.10 -12.55
CA GLN A 176 8.48 0.22 -12.47
C GLN A 176 8.25 0.89 -11.10
N LEU A 177 7.06 0.76 -10.52
CA LEU A 177 6.76 1.26 -9.17
C LEU A 177 7.57 0.52 -8.09
N LEU A 178 7.72 -0.80 -8.21
CA LEU A 178 8.58 -1.56 -7.30
C LEU A 178 10.04 -1.12 -7.40
N ALA A 179 10.52 -0.81 -8.61
CA ALA A 179 11.87 -0.27 -8.80
C ALA A 179 12.05 1.07 -8.05
N GLN A 180 11.03 1.93 -8.04
CA GLN A 180 11.05 3.18 -7.26
C GLN A 180 11.03 2.93 -5.76
N ILE A 181 10.15 2.02 -5.30
CA ILE A 181 10.00 1.72 -3.87
C ILE A 181 11.28 1.12 -3.26
N TYR A 182 12.07 0.39 -4.05
CA TYR A 182 13.28 -0.30 -3.58
C TYR A 182 14.56 0.53 -3.68
N GLN A 183 14.51 1.75 -4.21
CA GLN A 183 15.64 2.69 -4.07
C GLN A 183 15.96 2.95 -2.58
#